data_AF-A0A0K9PPA0-F1
#
_entry.id   AF-A0A0K9PPA0-F1
#
_cell.length_a   1.000
_cell.length_b   1.000
_cell.length_c   1.000
_cell.angle_alpha   90.00
_cell.angle_beta   90.00
_cell.angle_gamma   90.00
#
_symmetry.space_group_name_H-M   'P 1'
#
loop_
_entity.id
_entity.type
_entity.pdbx_description
1 polymer ?
#
loop_
_entity_poly.entity_id
_entity_poly.type
_entity_poly.pdbx_seq_one_letter_code
_entity_poly.pdbx_strand_id
1 'polypeptide(L)'
;MFRSRVATFRNVVIVDSNISTCDDCIAIIHRTVGLYVKNCKCGPGHGISIGSLGKYESKEDIVKNIKVEDVILKGTQNGIRIKTWAEGTSGFVQNITFHNITIQDVYHPIVIDQIYCPNRDCLKPVPSMIQIKNISYSDIIGTSSSDLAIKLQCSESKPCDIKLANINLTPSTNLRGKK
;
A
#
# COMPACT_ATOMS: atom_id res chain seq x y z
N MET A 1 -0.89 6.17 -21.99
CA MET A 1 -0.77 5.50 -20.68
C MET A 1 -0.86 6.56 -19.59
N PHE A 2 -2.03 6.73 -18.95
CA PHE A 2 -2.16 7.65 -17.82
C PHE A 2 -1.48 7.03 -16.60
N ARG A 3 -0.40 7.65 -16.13
CA ARG A 3 0.20 7.36 -14.82
C ARG A 3 -0.24 8.48 -13.89
N SER A 4 -1.17 8.23 -12.99
CA SER A 4 -1.45 9.15 -11.87
C SER A 4 -0.33 9.02 -10.84
N ARG A 5 0.78 9.73 -11.08
CA ARG A 5 1.79 9.97 -10.04
C ARG A 5 1.34 11.16 -9.22
N VAL A 6 0.95 10.91 -7.97
CA VAL A 6 0.50 11.96 -7.05
C VAL A 6 1.73 12.51 -6.32
N ALA A 7 2.48 13.41 -6.96
CA ALA A 7 3.67 14.05 -6.37
C ALA A 7 3.32 15.25 -5.48
N THR A 8 3.73 15.18 -4.19
CA THR A 8 3.65 16.24 -3.17
C THR A 8 2.31 16.98 -3.13
N PHE A 9 1.34 16.43 -2.40
CA PHE A 9 0.05 17.07 -2.20
C PHE A 9 -0.27 17.27 -0.72
N ARG A 10 -0.96 18.38 -0.44
CA ARG A 10 -1.59 18.64 0.85
C ARG A 10 -3.09 18.70 0.65
N ASN A 11 -3.86 17.98 1.45
CA ASN A 11 -5.32 18.01 1.47
C ASN A 11 -5.98 17.68 0.11
N VAL A 12 -5.76 16.46 -0.38
CA VAL A 12 -6.37 15.95 -1.61
C VAL A 12 -7.52 15.00 -1.28
N VAL A 13 -8.55 15.05 -2.12
CA VAL A 13 -9.73 14.18 -2.05
C VAL A 13 -9.90 13.49 -3.40
N ILE A 14 -10.01 12.16 -3.40
CA ILE A 14 -10.31 11.33 -4.57
C ILE A 14 -11.59 10.55 -4.25
N VAL A 15 -12.65 10.81 -5.00
CA VAL A 15 -13.96 10.19 -4.76
C VAL A 15 -14.61 9.70 -6.04
N ASP A 16 -15.54 8.74 -5.91
CA ASP A 16 -16.45 8.30 -6.96
C ASP A 16 -15.77 7.92 -8.29
N SER A 17 -14.61 7.27 -8.18
CA SER A 17 -13.72 7.02 -9.31
C SER A 17 -13.59 5.52 -9.62
N ASN A 18 -13.55 5.18 -10.91
CA ASN A 18 -13.23 3.85 -11.39
C ASN A 18 -11.88 3.87 -12.13
N ILE A 19 -10.89 3.20 -11.56
CA ILE A 19 -9.49 3.25 -12.00
C ILE A 19 -9.06 1.85 -12.43
N SER A 20 -8.76 1.71 -13.72
CA SER A 20 -8.22 0.48 -14.31
C SER A 20 -6.94 0.82 -15.05
N THR A 21 -5.81 0.32 -14.54
CA THR A 21 -4.49 0.55 -15.14
C THR A 21 -3.67 -0.74 -15.14
N CYS A 22 -2.45 -0.71 -15.65
CA CYS A 22 -1.51 -1.83 -15.53
C CYS A 22 -0.53 -1.66 -14.35
N ASP A 23 -0.71 -0.65 -13.49
CA ASP A 23 0.17 -0.35 -12.36
C ASP A 23 -0.68 0.07 -11.13
N ASP A 24 -0.10 0.77 -10.15
CA ASP A 24 -0.82 1.29 -8.98
C ASP A 24 -2.02 2.16 -9.43
N CYS A 25 -3.22 1.89 -8.91
CA CYS A 25 -4.38 2.77 -9.14
C CYS A 25 -4.15 4.14 -8.51
N ILE A 26 -3.60 4.14 -7.30
CA ILE A 26 -3.21 5.34 -6.57
C ILE A 26 -1.84 5.06 -5.96
N ALA A 27 -0.84 5.82 -6.42
CA ALA A 27 0.51 5.81 -5.86
C ALA A 27 0.70 7.04 -4.96
N ILE A 28 0.78 6.81 -3.66
CA ILE A 28 0.95 7.83 -2.61
C ILE A 28 2.44 7.92 -2.32
N ILE A 29 3.10 8.93 -2.88
CA ILE A 29 4.55 9.09 -2.76
C ILE A 29 4.93 10.16 -1.73
N HIS A 30 6.24 10.39 -1.59
CA HIS A 30 6.83 11.27 -0.61
C HIS A 30 6.11 12.63 -0.47
N ARG A 31 6.10 13.15 0.77
CA ARG A 31 5.55 14.47 1.13
C ARG A 31 4.04 14.61 0.95
N THR A 32 3.30 13.50 0.94
CA THR A 32 1.84 13.50 0.93
C THR A 32 1.29 13.68 2.34
N VAL A 33 0.47 14.71 2.55
CA VAL A 33 -0.13 15.01 3.86
C VAL A 33 -1.61 15.31 3.67
N GLY A 34 -2.50 14.57 4.33
CA GLY A 34 -3.95 14.81 4.17
C GLY A 34 -4.43 14.29 2.81
N LEU A 35 -4.66 12.99 2.71
CA LEU A 35 -5.30 12.38 1.54
C LEU A 35 -6.54 11.63 1.98
N TYR A 36 -7.64 11.87 1.30
CA TYR A 36 -8.87 11.12 1.49
C TYR A 36 -9.29 10.43 0.19
N VAL A 37 -9.45 9.13 0.24
CA VAL A 37 -9.95 8.30 -0.87
C VAL A 37 -11.25 7.65 -0.44
N LYS A 38 -12.34 7.88 -1.16
CA LYS A 38 -13.66 7.33 -0.84
C LYS A 38 -14.39 6.78 -2.06
N ASN A 39 -15.17 5.72 -1.91
CA ASN A 39 -16.10 5.23 -2.94
C ASN A 39 -15.43 5.01 -4.30
N CYS A 40 -14.27 4.36 -4.28
CA CYS A 40 -13.48 4.14 -5.48
C CYS A 40 -13.42 2.65 -5.81
N LYS A 41 -13.37 2.35 -7.11
CA LYS A 41 -13.10 1.00 -7.62
C LYS A 41 -11.74 1.00 -8.30
N CYS A 42 -10.88 0.07 -7.91
CA CYS A 42 -9.53 -0.10 -8.44
C CYS A 42 -9.36 -1.50 -8.98
N GLY A 43 -8.95 -1.63 -10.24
CA GLY A 43 -8.63 -2.92 -10.82
C GLY A 43 -8.95 -3.05 -12.31
N PRO A 44 -8.13 -3.78 -13.09
CA PRO A 44 -6.84 -4.42 -12.72
C PRO A 44 -5.73 -3.39 -12.39
N GLY A 45 -4.57 -3.88 -11.95
CA GLY A 45 -3.40 -3.06 -11.58
C GLY A 45 -2.63 -3.59 -10.37
N HIS A 46 -1.87 -2.73 -9.70
CA HIS A 46 -1.07 -3.06 -8.51
C HIS A 46 -1.73 -2.69 -7.17
N GLY A 47 -2.93 -2.10 -7.19
CA GLY A 47 -3.68 -1.69 -6.00
C GLY A 47 -3.46 -0.23 -5.60
N ILE A 48 -3.74 0.08 -4.33
CA ILE A 48 -3.44 1.38 -3.72
C ILE A 48 -2.14 1.22 -2.93
N SER A 49 -1.11 1.96 -3.33
CA SER A 49 0.23 1.82 -2.76
C SER A 49 0.73 3.12 -2.13
N ILE A 50 1.19 3.04 -0.88
CA ILE A 50 2.08 4.03 -0.27
C ILE A 50 3.52 3.67 -0.63
N GLY A 51 4.20 4.59 -1.32
CA GLY A 51 5.59 4.46 -1.75
C GLY A 51 5.78 4.15 -3.24
N SER A 52 6.99 3.79 -3.67
CA SER A 52 8.12 3.47 -2.80
C SER A 52 8.69 4.70 -2.09
N LEU A 53 8.93 4.60 -0.78
CA LEU A 53 9.55 5.65 0.04
C LEU A 53 10.98 5.27 0.46
N GLY A 54 11.82 6.26 0.70
CA GLY A 54 13.19 6.12 1.21
C GLY A 54 14.26 6.09 0.13
N LYS A 55 13.92 6.18 -1.18
CA LYS A 55 14.90 5.96 -2.26
C LYS A 55 16.00 7.02 -2.33
N TYR A 56 15.67 8.30 -2.14
CA TYR A 56 16.56 9.41 -2.48
C TYR A 56 17.06 10.12 -1.22
N GLU A 57 18.39 10.31 -1.16
CA GLU A 57 19.14 10.89 -0.03
C GLU A 57 18.76 12.32 0.36
N SER A 58 18.13 13.08 -0.55
CA SER A 58 18.11 14.52 -0.41
C SER A 58 17.01 15.10 0.49
N LYS A 59 16.03 14.33 0.96
CA LYS A 59 14.97 14.80 1.88
C LYS A 59 14.31 13.65 2.66
N GLU A 60 13.86 13.91 3.90
CA GLU A 60 13.01 12.97 4.64
C GLU A 60 11.70 12.69 3.88
N ASP A 61 11.36 11.41 3.77
CA ASP A 61 10.11 10.94 3.18
C ASP A 61 8.99 10.89 4.23
N ILE A 62 8.07 11.84 4.12
CA ILE A 62 6.96 12.00 5.05
C ILE A 62 5.64 11.69 4.33
N VAL A 63 4.90 10.73 4.85
CA VAL A 63 3.51 10.44 4.45
C VAL A 63 2.64 10.38 5.70
N LYS A 64 1.62 11.23 5.80
CA LYS A 64 0.75 11.21 6.99
C LYS A 64 -0.68 11.67 6.75
N ASN A 65 -1.56 11.27 7.66
CA ASN A 65 -2.97 11.66 7.69
C ASN A 65 -3.68 11.23 6.40
N ILE A 66 -3.75 9.93 6.18
CA ILE A 66 -4.41 9.37 4.99
C ILE A 66 -5.56 8.48 5.44
N LYS A 67 -6.70 8.64 4.79
CA LYS A 67 -7.86 7.78 4.98
C LYS A 67 -8.30 7.24 3.62
N VAL A 68 -8.35 5.92 3.52
CA VAL A 68 -8.88 5.18 2.36
C VAL A 68 -10.07 4.40 2.88
N GLU A 69 -11.27 4.75 2.42
CA GLU A 69 -12.49 4.08 2.85
C GLU A 69 -13.49 3.80 1.74
N ASP A 70 -14.35 2.81 1.93
CA ASP A 70 -15.39 2.42 0.97
C ASP A 70 -14.79 2.12 -0.43
N VAL A 71 -13.72 1.31 -0.46
CA VAL A 71 -12.99 0.99 -1.71
C VAL A 71 -13.19 -0.46 -2.12
N ILE A 72 -13.39 -0.68 -3.42
CA ILE A 72 -13.39 -2.02 -4.02
C ILE A 72 -12.10 -2.22 -4.82
N LEU A 73 -11.33 -3.25 -4.47
CA LEU A 73 -10.14 -3.69 -5.19
C LEU A 73 -10.43 -5.01 -5.90
N LYS A 74 -10.31 -5.04 -7.24
CA LYS A 74 -10.65 -6.22 -8.04
C LYS A 74 -9.51 -6.66 -8.95
N GLY A 75 -9.08 -7.91 -8.81
CA GLY A 75 -8.14 -8.57 -9.73
C GLY A 75 -6.75 -7.93 -9.79
N THR A 76 -6.40 -7.10 -8.80
CA THR A 76 -5.10 -6.42 -8.67
C THR A 76 -4.04 -7.35 -8.09
N GLN A 77 -2.77 -7.00 -8.29
CA GLN A 77 -1.65 -7.71 -7.66
C GLN A 77 -1.64 -7.53 -6.14
N ASN A 78 -1.92 -6.31 -5.67
CA ASN A 78 -2.02 -6.04 -4.23
C ASN A 78 -3.33 -5.29 -3.97
N GLY A 79 -3.84 -5.37 -2.74
CA GLY A 79 -4.97 -4.54 -2.35
C GLY A 79 -4.46 -3.18 -1.90
N ILE A 80 -4.10 -3.12 -0.63
CA ILE A 80 -3.49 -1.97 0.03
C ILE A 80 -2.06 -2.31 0.43
N ARG A 81 -1.10 -1.49 -0.03
CA ARG A 81 0.32 -1.78 0.08
C ARG A 81 1.09 -0.60 0.65
N ILE A 82 2.04 -0.87 1.55
CA ILE A 82 3.09 0.08 1.95
C ILE A 82 4.43 -0.52 1.53
N LYS A 83 5.21 0.20 0.71
CA LYS A 83 6.53 -0.24 0.22
C LYS A 83 7.60 0.80 0.55
N THR A 84 8.62 0.41 1.31
CA THR A 84 9.76 1.26 1.66
C THR A 84 11.06 0.57 1.27
N TRP A 85 12.01 1.34 0.74
CA TRP A 85 13.31 0.82 0.34
C TRP A 85 14.06 0.26 1.56
N ALA A 86 14.75 -0.87 1.36
CA ALA A 86 15.60 -1.50 2.37
C ALA A 86 16.74 -0.55 2.78
N GLU A 87 17.45 -0.04 1.79
CA GLU A 87 18.50 0.96 1.92
C GLU A 87 17.98 2.32 1.46
N GLY A 88 18.18 3.36 2.27
CA GLY A 88 17.60 4.65 1.95
C GLY A 88 17.56 5.65 3.09
N THR A 89 16.81 6.73 2.86
CA THR A 89 16.61 7.82 3.82
C THR A 89 15.65 7.47 4.94
N SER A 90 15.84 8.18 6.06
CA SER A 90 14.88 8.21 7.14
C SER A 90 13.60 8.95 6.75
N GLY A 91 12.52 8.65 7.47
CA GLY A 91 11.22 9.23 7.23
C GLY A 91 10.14 8.48 8.00
N PHE A 92 8.88 8.77 7.70
CA PHE A 92 7.78 8.07 8.34
C PHE A 92 6.50 8.02 7.50
N VAL A 93 5.77 6.93 7.72
CA VAL A 93 4.37 6.75 7.33
C VAL A 93 3.56 6.71 8.61
N GLN A 94 2.68 7.68 8.82
CA GLN A 94 1.98 7.84 10.10
C GLN A 94 0.50 8.18 9.94
N ASN A 95 -0.33 7.63 10.83
CA ASN A 95 -1.75 7.99 10.94
C ASN A 95 -2.48 7.71 9.62
N ILE A 96 -2.52 6.44 9.26
CA ILE A 96 -3.15 5.94 8.04
C ILE A 96 -4.29 5.02 8.43
N THR A 97 -5.45 5.21 7.80
CA THR A 97 -6.63 4.38 8.00
C THR A 97 -7.06 3.77 6.68
N PHE A 98 -7.16 2.45 6.66
CA PHE A 98 -7.79 1.66 5.63
C PHE A 98 -9.05 1.04 6.24
N HIS A 99 -10.23 1.45 5.77
CA HIS A 99 -11.51 1.09 6.39
C HIS A 99 -12.54 0.67 5.35
N ASN A 100 -13.37 -0.33 5.65
CA ASN A 100 -14.45 -0.78 4.77
C ASN A 100 -13.98 -1.05 3.33
N ILE A 101 -13.10 -2.05 3.17
CA ILE A 101 -12.48 -2.38 1.88
C ILE A 101 -12.97 -3.74 1.41
N THR A 102 -13.53 -3.77 0.20
CA THR A 102 -13.93 -5.02 -0.47
C THR A 102 -12.82 -5.50 -1.40
N ILE A 103 -12.37 -6.72 -1.19
CA ILE A 103 -11.32 -7.38 -1.95
C ILE A 103 -11.94 -8.44 -2.87
N GLN A 104 -11.65 -8.41 -4.16
CA GLN A 104 -12.17 -9.37 -5.13
C GLN A 104 -11.03 -9.94 -5.97
N ASP A 105 -10.64 -11.18 -5.72
CA ASP A 105 -9.61 -11.91 -6.47
C ASP A 105 -8.25 -11.19 -6.51
N VAL A 106 -7.92 -10.46 -5.44
CA VAL A 106 -6.66 -9.73 -5.31
C VAL A 106 -5.56 -10.69 -4.88
N TYR A 107 -4.37 -10.60 -5.47
CA TYR A 107 -3.31 -11.59 -5.21
C TYR A 107 -2.75 -11.46 -3.78
N HIS A 108 -2.31 -10.27 -3.35
CA HIS A 108 -1.95 -9.98 -1.95
C HIS A 108 -2.79 -8.81 -1.38
N PRO A 109 -3.94 -9.07 -0.76
CA PRO A 109 -4.82 -8.05 -0.19
C PRO A 109 -4.14 -6.99 0.69
N ILE A 110 -3.29 -7.38 1.64
CA ILE A 110 -2.62 -6.44 2.56
C ILE A 110 -1.11 -6.70 2.54
N VAL A 111 -0.34 -5.67 2.20
CA VAL A 111 1.12 -5.77 2.11
C VAL A 111 1.83 -4.63 2.83
N ILE A 112 2.77 -4.97 3.69
CA ILE A 112 3.86 -4.08 4.11
C ILE A 112 5.16 -4.74 3.65
N ASP A 113 5.96 -4.00 2.87
CA ASP A 113 7.25 -4.43 2.33
C ASP A 113 8.30 -3.37 2.63
N GLN A 114 9.01 -3.53 3.76
CA GLN A 114 10.13 -2.67 4.14
C GLN A 114 11.49 -3.19 3.65
N ILE A 115 11.52 -4.11 2.68
CA ILE A 115 12.75 -4.52 1.99
C ILE A 115 12.67 -4.26 0.47
N TYR A 116 11.82 -3.31 0.06
CA TYR A 116 11.49 -3.12 -1.34
C TYR A 116 12.74 -2.85 -2.18
N CYS A 117 13.02 -3.73 -3.13
CA CYS A 117 14.19 -3.67 -4.00
C CYS A 117 13.86 -4.21 -5.41
N PRO A 118 13.25 -3.41 -6.30
CA PRO A 118 12.69 -3.90 -7.54
C PRO A 118 13.74 -4.38 -8.56
N ASN A 119 14.96 -3.81 -8.54
CA ASN A 119 16.01 -4.12 -9.51
C ASN A 119 17.13 -5.01 -8.96
N ARG A 120 17.02 -5.48 -7.71
CA ARG A 120 18.07 -6.26 -7.01
C ARG A 120 19.43 -5.55 -6.85
N ASP A 121 19.54 -4.27 -7.21
CA ASP A 121 20.75 -3.46 -7.03
C ASP A 121 21.01 -3.03 -5.58
N CYS A 122 20.20 -3.49 -4.60
CA CYS A 122 20.37 -3.12 -3.20
C CYS A 122 21.54 -3.91 -2.59
N LEU A 123 22.55 -3.19 -2.09
CA LEU A 123 23.78 -3.78 -1.55
C LEU A 123 23.53 -4.38 -0.18
N LYS A 124 23.14 -5.66 -0.13
CA LYS A 124 22.63 -6.36 1.06
C LYS A 124 21.36 -5.68 1.63
N PRO A 125 20.32 -6.44 2.03
CA PRO A 125 19.14 -5.83 2.64
C PRO A 125 19.52 -5.27 4.02
N VAL A 126 19.87 -3.99 4.07
CA VAL A 126 19.88 -3.24 5.33
C VAL A 126 18.43 -2.94 5.75
N PRO A 127 18.13 -2.84 7.05
CA PRO A 127 16.78 -2.53 7.50
C PRO A 127 16.33 -1.12 7.08
N SER A 128 15.11 -0.99 6.55
CA SER A 128 14.54 0.30 6.18
C SER A 128 14.50 1.28 7.35
N MET A 129 14.85 2.53 7.10
CA MET A 129 14.84 3.62 8.09
C MET A 129 13.53 4.41 8.13
N ILE A 130 12.52 4.00 7.37
CA ILE A 130 11.18 4.59 7.39
C ILE A 130 10.38 4.00 8.56
N GLN A 131 9.97 4.85 9.50
CA GLN A 131 9.08 4.44 10.59
C GLN A 131 7.62 4.32 10.08
N ILE A 132 7.01 3.14 10.22
CA ILE A 132 5.58 2.94 9.99
C ILE A 132 4.88 2.92 11.35
N LYS A 133 3.94 3.84 11.61
CA LYS A 133 3.27 3.90 12.92
C LYS A 133 1.84 4.39 12.86
N ASN A 134 1.01 3.93 13.80
CA ASN A 134 -0.42 4.23 13.84
C ASN A 134 -1.11 3.98 12.49
N ILE A 135 -1.00 2.74 12.01
CA ILE A 135 -1.72 2.27 10.81
C ILE A 135 -2.89 1.40 11.25
N SER A 136 -4.10 1.72 10.79
CA SER A 136 -5.30 0.94 11.08
C SER A 136 -5.84 0.30 9.82
N TYR A 137 -6.08 -1.00 9.89
CA TYR A 137 -6.82 -1.77 8.90
C TYR A 137 -8.07 -2.31 9.57
N SER A 138 -9.24 -1.96 9.04
CA SER A 138 -10.52 -2.32 9.65
C SER A 138 -11.56 -2.67 8.60
N ASP A 139 -12.37 -3.69 8.86
CA ASP A 139 -13.52 -4.07 8.03
C ASP A 139 -13.10 -4.34 6.57
N ILE A 140 -12.17 -5.27 6.41
CA ILE A 140 -11.63 -5.66 5.10
C ILE A 140 -12.12 -7.07 4.80
N ILE A 141 -12.94 -7.21 3.76
CA ILE A 141 -13.61 -8.47 3.43
C ILE A 141 -13.40 -8.88 1.99
N GLY A 142 -13.41 -10.18 1.71
CA GLY A 142 -13.49 -10.71 0.35
C GLY A 142 -12.47 -11.79 0.03
N THR A 143 -11.95 -11.83 -1.20
CA THR A 143 -11.20 -13.00 -1.71
C THR A 143 -9.75 -12.71 -2.11
N SER A 144 -8.83 -13.57 -1.67
CA SER A 144 -7.42 -13.59 -2.07
C SER A 144 -7.17 -14.60 -3.18
N SER A 145 -6.50 -14.22 -4.27
CA SER A 145 -6.09 -15.15 -5.34
C SER A 145 -4.71 -15.79 -5.11
N SER A 146 -4.10 -15.58 -3.93
CA SER A 146 -2.92 -16.30 -3.44
C SER A 146 -3.12 -16.87 -2.04
N ASP A 147 -2.29 -17.85 -1.69
CA ASP A 147 -2.25 -18.43 -0.33
C ASP A 147 -1.73 -17.43 0.72
N LEU A 148 -0.94 -16.44 0.30
CA LEU A 148 -0.39 -15.41 1.19
C LEU A 148 -1.23 -14.13 1.08
N ALA A 149 -2.38 -14.11 1.75
CA ALA A 149 -3.30 -12.97 1.68
C ALA A 149 -2.74 -11.70 2.36
N ILE A 150 -2.01 -11.87 3.46
CA ILE A 150 -1.44 -10.78 4.26
C ILE A 150 0.07 -11.01 4.38
N LYS A 151 0.87 -10.05 3.91
CA LYS A 151 2.33 -10.06 4.04
C LYS A 151 2.76 -8.82 4.81
N LEU A 152 3.32 -8.98 6.00
CA LEU A 152 3.76 -7.89 6.87
C LEU A 152 5.26 -8.00 7.14
N GLN A 153 6.06 -7.43 6.24
CA GLN A 153 7.51 -7.44 6.34
C GLN A 153 7.99 -6.08 6.84
N CYS A 154 8.07 -5.95 8.17
CA CYS A 154 8.52 -4.75 8.85
C CYS A 154 10.04 -4.73 9.06
N SER A 155 10.59 -3.53 9.19
CA SER A 155 12.00 -3.30 9.47
C SER A 155 12.33 -3.65 10.92
N GLU A 156 13.42 -4.37 11.13
CA GLU A 156 13.94 -4.68 12.47
C GLU A 156 14.42 -3.41 13.20
N SER A 157 14.95 -2.42 12.47
CA SER A 157 15.40 -1.15 13.04
C SER A 157 14.27 -0.16 13.31
N LYS A 158 13.13 -0.34 12.62
CA LYS A 158 11.93 0.50 12.71
C LYS A 158 10.66 -0.38 12.68
N PRO A 159 10.35 -1.12 13.76
CA PRO A 159 9.18 -2.00 13.81
C PRO A 159 7.89 -1.23 13.49
N CYS A 160 6.96 -1.88 12.78
CA CYS A 160 5.68 -1.26 12.47
C CYS A 160 4.75 -1.25 13.69
N ASP A 161 4.04 -0.14 13.89
CA ASP A 161 2.86 -0.07 14.76
C ASP A 161 1.58 -0.08 13.90
N ILE A 162 0.93 -1.25 13.85
CA ILE A 162 -0.26 -1.52 13.05
C ILE A 162 -1.36 -2.19 13.87
N LYS A 163 -2.61 -1.96 13.47
CA LYS A 163 -3.80 -2.61 14.04
C LYS A 163 -4.63 -3.23 12.93
N LEU A 164 -5.02 -4.49 13.13
CA LEU A 164 -5.94 -5.22 12.26
C LEU A 164 -7.23 -5.49 13.05
N ALA A 165 -8.38 -5.14 12.49
CA ALA A 165 -9.69 -5.43 13.08
C ALA A 165 -10.65 -5.89 11.97
N ASN A 166 -11.47 -6.91 12.25
CA ASN A 166 -12.51 -7.40 11.33
C ASN A 166 -11.98 -7.67 9.90
N ILE A 167 -10.91 -8.46 9.81
CA ILE A 167 -10.34 -8.87 8.52
C ILE A 167 -10.88 -10.26 8.18
N ASN A 168 -11.69 -10.36 7.12
CA ASN A 168 -12.29 -11.62 6.66
C ASN A 168 -11.93 -11.87 5.19
N LEU A 169 -10.83 -12.58 4.98
CA LEU A 169 -10.31 -12.91 3.65
C LEU A 169 -10.36 -14.42 3.43
N THR A 170 -11.01 -14.85 2.36
CA THR A 170 -11.08 -16.27 1.96
C THR A 170 -10.34 -16.51 0.64
N PRO A 171 -9.95 -17.75 0.33
CA PRO A 171 -9.40 -18.07 -0.97
C PRO A 171 -10.40 -17.77 -2.10
N SER A 172 -9.91 -17.19 -3.19
CA SER A 172 -10.66 -17.02 -4.42
C SER A 172 -10.83 -18.38 -5.11
N THR A 173 -11.96 -18.56 -5.80
CA THR A 173 -12.17 -19.69 -6.72
C THR A 173 -11.27 -19.59 -7.96
N ASN A 174 -10.70 -18.42 -8.24
CA ASN A 174 -9.77 -18.14 -9.32
C ASN A 174 -8.34 -17.96 -8.78
N LEU A 175 -7.77 -19.02 -8.17
CA LEU A 175 -6.39 -19.00 -7.69
C LEU A 175 -5.43 -18.74 -8.86
N ARG A 176 -4.62 -17.69 -8.76
CA ARG A 176 -3.55 -17.44 -9.73
C ARG A 176 -2.31 -18.16 -9.20
N GLY A 177 -1.78 -19.11 -9.97
CA GLY A 177 -0.49 -19.75 -9.65
C GLY A 177 0.62 -18.68 -9.54
N LYS A 178 1.64 -18.96 -8.73
CA LYS A 178 2.81 -18.08 -8.52
C LYS A 178 3.31 -17.56 -9.89
N LYS A 179 3.12 -16.26 -10.15
CA LYS A 179 3.84 -15.56 -11.22
C LYS A 179 5.24 -15.20 -10.77
#